data_AF-A0A935HGB0-F1
#
_entry.id   AF-A0A935HGB0-F1
#
_cell.length_a   1.000
_cell.length_b   1.000
_cell.length_c   1.000
_cell.angle_alpha   90.00
_cell.angle_beta   90.00
_cell.angle_gamma   90.00
#
_symmetry.space_group_name_H-M   'P 1'
#
loop_
_entity.id
_entity.type
_entity.pdbx_description
1 polymer ?
#
loop_
_entity_poly.entity_id
_entity_poly.type
_entity_poly.pdbx_seq_one_letter_code
_entity_poly.pdbx_strand_id
1 'polypeptide(L)'
;MDTNSLSINRFKAQLSKFSGIISKPFSKTTKRFFREMLYGIQASRDVKLSNIGRSLHEDIALIKTEDRLSRNLSEKDFSDHINSEIIRLADDKITDEMVISIGPRRL
;
A
#
# COMPACT_ATOMS: atom_id res chain seq x y z
N MET A 1 6.38 22.63 -17.73
CA MET A 1 6.25 21.52 -16.76
C MET A 1 6.79 20.28 -17.42
N ASP A 2 7.79 19.68 -16.82
CA ASP A 2 8.48 18.48 -17.25
C ASP A 2 7.54 17.27 -17.24
N THR A 3 7.52 16.46 -18.30
CA THR A 3 6.65 15.29 -18.46
C THR A 3 6.79 14.28 -17.32
N ASN A 4 7.95 14.26 -16.67
CA ASN A 4 8.27 13.38 -15.55
C ASN A 4 7.49 13.77 -14.27
N SER A 5 7.37 15.07 -13.97
CA SER A 5 6.61 15.54 -12.81
C SER A 5 5.10 15.25 -12.92
N LEU A 6 4.55 15.27 -14.13
CA LEU A 6 3.15 14.91 -14.39
C LEU A 6 2.87 13.43 -14.09
N SER A 7 3.75 12.52 -14.52
CA SER A 7 3.63 11.09 -14.25
C SER A 7 3.74 10.77 -12.76
N ILE A 8 4.69 11.39 -12.06
CA ILE A 8 4.87 11.24 -10.61
C ILE A 8 3.62 11.71 -9.87
N ASN A 9 3.04 12.85 -10.25
CA ASN A 9 1.85 13.39 -9.60
C ASN A 9 0.62 12.53 -9.84
N ARG A 10 0.43 12.01 -11.06
CA ARG A 10 -0.65 11.06 -11.37
C ARG A 10 -0.52 9.79 -10.54
N PHE A 11 0.69 9.25 -10.44
CA PHE A 11 0.94 8.04 -9.65
C PHE A 11 0.66 8.28 -8.16
N LYS A 12 1.14 9.39 -7.59
CA LYS A 12 0.84 9.77 -6.20
C LYS A 12 -0.67 9.90 -5.95
N ALA A 13 -1.39 10.51 -6.88
CA ALA A 13 -2.85 10.64 -6.80
C ALA A 13 -3.54 9.27 -6.86
N GLN A 14 -3.11 8.38 -7.75
CA GLN A 14 -3.63 7.00 -7.83
C GLN A 14 -3.36 6.22 -6.55
N LEU A 15 -2.14 6.29 -6.01
CA LEU A 15 -1.77 5.63 -4.76
C LEU A 15 -2.58 6.15 -3.58
N SER A 16 -2.78 7.47 -3.51
CA SER A 16 -3.62 8.10 -2.49
C SER A 16 -5.08 7.66 -2.59
N LYS A 17 -5.64 7.63 -3.81
CA LYS A 17 -7.01 7.15 -4.06
C LYS A 17 -7.15 5.68 -3.66
N PHE A 18 -6.23 4.83 -4.11
CA PHE A 18 -6.23 3.40 -3.78
C PHE A 18 -6.13 3.17 -2.28
N SER A 19 -5.16 3.83 -1.62
CA SER A 19 -5.00 3.79 -0.16
C SER A 19 -6.28 4.22 0.57
N GLY A 20 -6.97 5.26 0.09
CA GLY A 20 -8.25 5.71 0.65
C GLY A 20 -9.38 4.70 0.48
N ILE A 21 -9.43 4.01 -0.66
CA ILE A 21 -10.43 2.96 -0.92
C ILE A 21 -10.21 1.78 0.02
N ILE A 22 -9.00 1.19 0.03
CA ILE A 22 -8.72 0.00 0.83
C ILE A 22 -8.88 0.26 2.33
N SER A 23 -8.63 1.49 2.78
CA SER A 23 -8.65 1.81 4.21
C SER A 23 -9.97 2.40 4.71
N LYS A 24 -10.97 2.55 3.84
CA LYS A 24 -12.25 3.23 4.11
C LYS A 24 -12.93 2.81 5.43
N PRO A 25 -13.09 1.51 5.77
CA PRO A 25 -13.82 1.09 6.97
C PRO A 25 -13.01 1.26 8.27
N PHE A 26 -11.72 1.57 8.20
CA PHE A 26 -10.86 1.57 9.38
C PHE A 26 -10.73 2.94 10.06
N SER A 27 -10.13 2.90 11.25
CA SER A 27 -9.80 4.07 12.05
C SER A 27 -8.84 5.01 11.32
N LYS A 28 -8.74 6.26 11.81
CA LYS A 28 -7.79 7.25 11.30
C LYS A 28 -6.34 6.73 11.37
N THR A 29 -6.00 6.00 12.43
CA THR A 29 -4.66 5.43 12.64
C THR A 29 -4.35 4.36 11.59
N THR A 30 -5.27 3.42 11.37
CA THR A 30 -5.10 2.36 10.36
C THR A 30 -5.07 2.94 8.94
N LYS A 31 -5.88 3.96 8.64
CA LYS A 31 -5.83 4.70 7.36
C LYS A 31 -4.46 5.31 7.11
N ARG A 32 -3.88 5.95 8.13
CA ARG A 32 -2.51 6.47 8.07
C ARG A 32 -1.51 5.35 7.81
N PHE A 33 -1.64 4.23 8.52
CA PHE A 33 -0.78 3.07 8.34
C PHE A 33 -0.79 2.53 6.90
N PHE A 34 -1.97 2.31 6.31
CA PHE A 34 -2.07 1.87 4.91
C PHE A 34 -1.37 2.82 3.94
N ARG A 35 -1.56 4.13 4.12
CA ARG A 35 -0.89 5.14 3.29
C ARG A 35 0.62 5.09 3.43
N GLU A 36 1.12 5.01 4.66
CA GLU A 36 2.55 4.94 4.97
C GLU A 36 3.20 3.67 4.41
N MET A 37 2.56 2.51 4.58
CA MET A 37 3.08 1.24 4.04
C MET A 37 3.11 1.25 2.52
N LEU A 38 2.03 1.65 1.85
CA LEU A 38 1.97 1.69 0.39
C LEU A 38 2.97 2.68 -0.21
N TYR A 39 3.05 3.89 0.35
CA TYR A 39 4.03 4.88 -0.08
C TYR A 39 5.45 4.40 0.20
N GLY A 40 5.72 3.89 1.40
CA GLY A 40 7.07 3.51 1.78
C GLY A 40 7.59 2.28 1.02
N ILE A 41 6.73 1.31 0.71
CA ILE A 41 7.08 0.18 -0.18
C ILE A 41 7.46 0.71 -1.56
N GLN A 42 6.66 1.62 -2.12
CA GLN A 42 6.93 2.17 -3.44
C GLN A 42 8.21 3.01 -3.48
N ALA A 43 8.42 3.86 -2.48
CA ALA A 43 9.56 4.77 -2.42
C ALA A 43 10.87 4.02 -2.12
N SER A 44 10.84 3.03 -1.22
CA SER A 44 12.03 2.24 -0.87
C SER A 44 12.30 1.06 -1.80
N ARG A 45 11.29 0.61 -2.56
CA ARG A 45 11.32 -0.64 -3.34
C ARG A 45 11.67 -1.86 -2.49
N ASP A 46 11.27 -1.85 -1.22
CA ASP A 46 11.52 -2.88 -0.23
C ASP A 46 10.29 -3.03 0.69
N VAL A 47 10.17 -4.18 1.34
CA VAL A 47 9.13 -4.48 2.33
C VAL A 47 9.65 -4.40 3.77
N LYS A 48 10.97 -4.28 3.97
CA LYS A 48 11.58 -4.12 5.29
C LYS A 48 11.12 -2.81 5.94
N LEU A 49 10.59 -2.88 7.16
CA LEU A 49 10.11 -1.71 7.90
C LEU A 49 11.17 -0.63 8.09
N SER A 50 12.46 -0.99 8.19
CA SER A 50 13.55 -0.01 8.30
C SER A 50 13.77 0.78 7.02
N ASN A 51 13.54 0.18 5.85
CA ASN A 51 13.64 0.86 4.56
C ASN A 51 12.39 1.68 4.25
N ILE A 52 11.21 1.15 4.63
CA ILE A 52 9.95 1.90 4.62
C ILE A 52 10.05 3.12 5.54
N GLY A 53 10.46 2.95 6.80
CA GLY A 53 10.57 4.03 7.77
C GLY A 53 11.49 5.17 7.32
N ARG A 54 12.65 4.84 6.72
CA ARG A 54 13.57 5.85 6.16
C ARG A 54 12.95 6.66 5.02
N SER A 55 12.10 6.05 4.19
CA SER A 55 11.47 6.75 3.06
C SER A 55 10.29 7.63 3.46
N LEU A 56 9.75 7.47 4.68
CA LEU A 56 8.70 8.34 5.22
C LEU A 56 9.22 9.73 5.63
N HIS A 57 10.52 9.88 5.87
CA HIS A 57 11.15 11.14 6.29
C HIS A 57 10.47 11.81 7.50
N GLU A 58 10.11 11.03 8.51
CA GLU A 58 9.51 11.57 9.73
C GLU A 58 10.55 12.22 10.64
N ASP A 59 10.16 13.29 11.33
CA ASP A 59 11.00 14.00 12.30
C ASP A 59 10.98 13.32 13.68
N ILE A 60 11.26 12.02 13.70
CA ILE A 60 11.40 11.19 14.91
C ILE A 60 12.50 10.15 14.69
N ALA A 61 12.99 9.55 15.78
CA ALA A 61 13.94 8.45 15.69
C ALA A 61 13.34 7.28 14.89
N LEU A 62 14.11 6.75 13.92
CA LEU A 62 13.67 5.68 13.01
C LEU A 62 13.06 4.48 13.75
N ILE A 63 13.65 4.06 14.87
CA ILE A 63 13.14 2.96 15.70
C ILE A 63 11.69 3.19 16.16
N LYS A 64 11.29 4.44 16.44
CA LYS A 64 9.92 4.77 16.82
C LYS A 64 8.94 4.64 15.65
N THR A 65 9.39 4.97 14.43
CA THR A 65 8.62 4.72 13.21
C THR A 65 8.46 3.22 12.97
N GLU A 66 9.54 2.45 13.05
CA GLU A 66 9.53 1.00 12.90
C GLU A 66 8.60 0.33 13.92
N ASP A 67 8.72 0.67 15.20
CA ASP A 67 7.86 0.17 16.28
C ASP A 67 6.37 0.49 16.03
N ARG A 68 6.07 1.69 15.51
CA ARG A 68 4.68 2.08 15.18
C ARG A 68 4.14 1.26 14.02
N LEU A 69 4.91 1.13 12.94
CA LEU A 69 4.51 0.36 11.77
C LEU A 69 4.34 -1.13 12.11
N SER A 70 5.28 -1.69 12.87
CA SER A 70 5.23 -3.08 13.33
C SER A 70 4.00 -3.34 14.20
N ARG A 71 3.70 -2.46 15.16
CA ARG A 71 2.51 -2.61 16.02
C ARG A 71 1.21 -2.57 15.21
N ASN A 72 1.07 -1.60 14.31
CA ASN A 72 -0.11 -1.52 13.43
C ASN A 72 -0.25 -2.77 12.54
N LEU A 73 0.88 -3.32 12.05
CA LEU A 73 0.88 -4.54 11.25
C LEU A 73 0.46 -5.77 12.08
N SER A 74 0.84 -5.83 13.35
CA SER A 74 0.49 -6.93 14.26
C SER A 74 -0.92 -6.83 14.86
N GLU A 75 -1.55 -5.65 14.82
CA GLU A 75 -2.83 -5.40 15.49
C GLU A 75 -3.97 -6.21 14.89
N LYS A 76 -3.97 -6.40 13.57
CA LYS A 76 -5.03 -7.11 12.85
C LYS A 76 -4.51 -7.69 11.54
N ASP A 77 -5.00 -8.88 11.18
CA ASP A 77 -4.81 -9.40 9.83
C ASP A 77 -5.71 -8.63 8.84
N PHE A 78 -5.07 -7.98 7.87
CA PHE A 78 -5.74 -7.22 6.82
C PHE A 78 -5.89 -8.01 5.52
N SER A 79 -5.37 -9.24 5.44
CA SER A 79 -5.25 -10.02 4.19
C SER A 79 -6.59 -10.20 3.49
N ASP A 80 -7.61 -10.69 4.20
CA ASP A 80 -8.94 -10.92 3.63
C ASP A 80 -9.60 -9.62 3.16
N HIS A 81 -9.42 -8.54 3.93
CA HIS A 81 -9.96 -7.23 3.59
C HIS A 81 -9.28 -6.64 2.36
N ILE A 82 -7.95 -6.74 2.26
CA ILE A 82 -7.19 -6.28 1.10
C ILE A 82 -7.61 -7.09 -0.14
N ASN A 83 -7.71 -8.41 -0.01
CA ASN A 83 -8.12 -9.28 -1.11
C ASN A 83 -9.54 -8.95 -1.59
N SER A 84 -10.49 -8.76 -0.69
CA SER A 84 -11.87 -8.43 -1.06
C SER A 84 -11.97 -7.06 -1.75
N GLU A 85 -11.25 -6.04 -1.27
CA GLU A 85 -11.22 -4.73 -1.92
C GLU A 85 -10.54 -4.78 -3.30
N ILE A 86 -9.48 -5.58 -3.47
CA ILE A 86 -8.84 -5.77 -4.78
C ILE A 86 -9.81 -6.44 -5.76
N ILE A 87 -10.48 -7.52 -5.34
CA ILE A 87 -11.46 -8.22 -6.18
C ILE A 87 -12.60 -7.26 -6.55
N ARG A 88 -13.14 -6.52 -5.57
CA ARG A 88 -14.21 -5.52 -5.79
C ARG A 88 -13.80 -4.42 -6.78
N LEU A 89 -12.52 -4.03 -6.78
CA LEU A 89 -11.98 -3.05 -7.72
C LEU A 89 -11.68 -3.63 -9.11
N ALA A 90 -11.51 -4.95 -9.21
CA ALA A 90 -11.26 -5.64 -10.46
C ALA A 90 -12.54 -6.18 -11.11
N ASP A 91 -13.65 -6.27 -10.37
CA ASP A 91 -14.92 -6.89 -10.78
C ASP A 91 -15.41 -6.38 -12.16
N ASP A 92 -15.38 -5.07 -12.40
CA ASP A 92 -15.79 -4.46 -13.67
C ASP A 92 -14.79 -4.65 -14.82
N LYS A 93 -13.63 -5.27 -14.54
CA LYS A 93 -12.56 -5.57 -15.50
C LYS A 93 -12.49 -7.06 -15.83
N ILE A 94 -13.23 -7.91 -15.13
CA ILE A 94 -13.28 -9.35 -15.39
C ILE A 94 -14.26 -9.59 -16.54
N THR A 95 -13.81 -10.29 -17.57
CA THR A 95 -14.60 -10.60 -18.76
C THR A 95 -14.57 -12.11 -19.02
N ASP A 96 -15.55 -12.63 -19.76
CA ASP A 96 -15.60 -14.06 -20.12
C ASP A 96 -14.35 -14.52 -20.90
N GLU A 97 -13.74 -13.62 -21.67
CA GLU A 97 -12.50 -13.86 -22.44
C GLU A 97 -11.20 -13.70 -21.62
N MET A 98 -11.31 -13.42 -20.31
CA MET A 98 -10.14 -13.15 -19.48
C MET A 98 -9.30 -14.42 -19.27
N VAL A 99 -8.01 -14.35 -19.64
CA VAL A 99 -7.06 -15.43 -19.37
C VAL A 99 -6.46 -15.26 -17.98
N ILE A 100 -6.60 -16.26 -17.12
CA ILE A 100 -6.01 -16.30 -15.78
C ILE A 100 -4.68 -17.07 -15.83
N SER A 101 -3.59 -16.38 -15.53
CA SER A 101 -2.28 -17.02 -15.36
C SER A 101 -2.04 -17.40 -13.90
N ILE A 102 -1.94 -18.69 -13.61
CA ILE A 102 -1.63 -19.22 -12.28
C ILE A 102 -0.19 -19.75 -12.29
N GLY A 103 0.70 -19.08 -11.57
CA GLY A 103 2.09 -19.50 -11.40
C GLY A 103 2.31 -20.19 -10.06
N PRO A 104 2.96 -21.36 -9.99
CA PRO A 104 3.37 -21.95 -8.73
C PRO A 104 4.47 -21.10 -8.09
N ARG A 105 4.30 -20.74 -6.82
CA ARG A 105 5.37 -20.11 -6.05
C ARG A 105 6.41 -21.18 -5.71
N ARG A 106 7.58 -21.15 -6.35
CA ARG A 106 8.75 -21.89 -5.86
C ARG A 106 9.24 -21.16 -4.60
N LEU A 107 9.16 -21.86 -3.46
CA LEU A 107 9.79 -21.45 -2.20
C LEU A 107 11.28 -21.77 -2.23
#